data_AF-A0A6M9PDL1-F1
#
_entry.id   AF-A0A6M9PDL1-F1
#
_cell.length_a   1.000
_cell.length_b   1.000
_cell.length_c   1.000
_cell.angle_alpha   90.00
_cell.angle_beta   90.00
_cell.angle_gamma   90.00
#
_symmetry.space_group_name_H-M   'P 1'
#
loop_
_entity.id
_entity.type
_entity.pdbx_description
1 polymer ?
#
loop_
_entity_poly.entity_id
_entity_poly.type
_entity_poly.pdbx_seq_one_letter_code
_entity_poly.pdbx_strand_id
1 'polypeptide(L)'
;MKKFSQLSLPIVVIFMIDLAIIIPGVWMFGDPEILKFGSWPIAEWLINYEGGFVRRGLIGQLLYIFSAGESVIQSVNIITLILFYLYVAIFLSVYFYSRIKNWYVLVPALLIPGGIVQMGLTMQFFTRKEIIFLLLFGVLCLITLAIKRSSAHKKTIFNSLLFLLAIIGGIICTFVHEGYVFMGYPLTLVLLWTNLKNSVFQRLYCFYFALYFFLIPAIFILSSVFHGDMQSANNIWNSLNLSDRVLLSPAAPYSFFGPIASMGWGLQQHFLTLYGIFATDAYLYWPIFILGNYLVMFFVFCVIVRTTHHHASIFNRYMLFGVISSFLMYFIAADWGRWLSFSCNSLLMLAFTFASQNQPESSQSKLVQEHGPSNKTQFSEKYFLAIFALLVAYSLVFRLPECCLSSTELFTPYLKLISLSL
;
A
#
# COMPACT_ATOMS: atom_id res chain seq x y z
N MET A 1 8.51 32.39 -18.38
CA MET A 1 7.77 31.42 -17.55
C MET A 1 8.03 29.95 -17.89
N LYS A 2 8.02 29.49 -19.16
CA LYS A 2 8.21 28.05 -19.50
C LYS A 2 9.54 27.40 -19.02
N LYS A 3 10.65 28.14 -18.96
CA LYS A 3 11.94 27.61 -18.48
C LYS A 3 12.04 27.51 -16.95
N PHE A 4 11.37 28.41 -16.22
CA PHE A 4 11.43 28.43 -14.75
C PHE A 4 10.64 27.28 -14.13
N SER A 5 9.57 26.82 -14.78
CA SER A 5 8.76 25.68 -14.32
C SER A 5 9.41 24.31 -14.57
N GLN A 6 10.39 24.21 -15.48
CA GLN A 6 11.02 22.92 -15.82
C GLN A 6 12.13 22.51 -14.83
N LEU A 7 12.80 23.48 -14.21
CA LEU A 7 13.88 23.20 -13.24
C LEU A 7 13.38 23.15 -11.79
N SER A 8 12.32 23.88 -11.45
CA SER A 8 11.81 23.92 -10.08
C SER A 8 11.08 22.64 -9.66
N LEU A 9 10.31 22.02 -10.56
CA LEU A 9 9.47 20.86 -10.23
C LEU A 9 10.27 19.60 -9.85
N PRO A 10 11.37 19.22 -10.55
CA PRO A 10 12.22 18.11 -10.13
C PRO A 10 12.84 18.33 -8.75
N ILE A 11 13.29 19.56 -8.46
CA ILE A 11 13.88 19.91 -7.14
C ILE A 11 12.84 19.73 -6.05
N VAL A 12 11.60 20.20 -6.28
CA VAL A 12 10.49 20.02 -5.33
C VAL A 12 10.19 18.54 -5.09
N VAL A 13 10.21 17.70 -6.13
CA VAL A 13 9.98 16.26 -5.99
C VAL A 13 11.08 15.58 -5.18
N ILE A 14 12.35 15.90 -5.46
CA ILE A 14 13.49 15.37 -4.70
C ILE A 14 13.35 15.76 -3.23
N PHE A 15 13.08 17.05 -2.97
CA PHE A 15 12.87 17.55 -1.61
C PHE A 15 11.71 16.82 -0.90
N MET A 16 10.60 16.57 -1.57
CA MET A 16 9.47 15.82 -1.00
C MET A 16 9.85 14.38 -0.63
N ILE A 17 10.64 13.70 -1.47
CA ILE A 17 11.11 12.33 -1.21
C ILE A 17 12.10 12.34 -0.05
N ASP A 18 13.07 13.25 -0.05
CA ASP A 18 14.06 13.37 1.02
C ASP A 18 13.38 13.62 2.36
N LEU A 19 12.41 14.53 2.40
CA LEU A 19 11.64 14.83 3.59
C LEU A 19 10.83 13.61 4.08
N ALA A 20 10.23 12.86 3.15
CA ALA A 20 9.49 11.63 3.46
C ALA A 20 10.40 10.50 4.00
N ILE A 21 11.71 10.52 3.70
CA ILE A 21 12.68 9.53 4.18
C ILE A 21 13.31 9.98 5.50
N ILE A 22 13.82 11.22 5.54
CA ILE A 22 14.60 11.75 6.67
C ILE A 22 13.75 11.84 7.93
N ILE A 23 12.50 12.33 7.84
CA ILE A 23 11.65 12.51 9.01
C ILE A 23 11.38 11.17 9.74
N PRO A 24 10.88 10.11 9.07
CA PRO A 24 10.78 8.78 9.68
C PRO A 24 12.09 8.26 10.23
N GLY A 25 13.21 8.49 9.52
CA GLY A 25 14.52 8.05 9.97
C GLY A 25 14.91 8.66 11.30
N VAL A 26 14.92 9.99 11.38
CA VAL A 26 15.25 10.71 12.62
C VAL A 26 14.32 10.31 13.76
N TRP A 27 13.03 10.18 13.47
CA TRP A 27 12.04 9.80 14.48
C TRP A 27 12.23 8.37 15.01
N MET A 28 12.38 7.38 14.12
CA MET A 28 12.48 5.97 14.48
C MET A 28 13.82 5.60 15.14
N PHE A 29 14.89 6.36 14.87
CA PHE A 29 16.19 6.21 15.53
C PHE A 29 16.33 6.99 16.84
N GLY A 30 15.29 7.70 17.28
CA GLY A 30 15.28 8.35 18.60
C GLY A 30 15.26 7.36 19.76
N ASP A 31 15.05 7.88 20.97
CA ASP A 31 15.07 7.12 22.24
C ASP A 31 14.24 5.80 22.22
N PRO A 32 14.85 4.62 22.40
CA PRO A 32 14.15 3.34 22.37
C PRO A 32 13.18 3.11 23.54
N GLU A 33 13.26 3.90 24.62
CA GLU A 33 12.39 3.76 25.80
C GLU A 33 10.99 4.34 25.59
N ILE A 34 10.76 5.03 24.47
CA ILE A 34 9.49 5.70 24.15
C ILE A 34 8.87 5.04 22.91
N LEU A 35 7.56 4.78 22.97
CA LEU A 35 6.80 4.35 21.80
C LEU A 35 6.93 5.38 20.67
N LYS A 36 7.52 4.96 19.55
CA LYS A 36 7.65 5.79 18.36
C LYS A 36 6.35 5.92 17.58
N PHE A 37 5.46 4.97 17.72
CA PHE A 37 4.14 5.04 17.10
C PHE A 37 3.14 4.29 17.98
N GLY A 38 1.86 4.35 17.61
CA GLY A 38 0.78 3.81 18.44
C GLY A 38 1.05 2.38 18.91
N SER A 39 0.68 2.10 20.17
CA SER A 39 0.80 0.77 20.78
C SER A 39 0.04 -0.30 19.99
N TRP A 40 -1.04 0.09 19.31
CA TRP A 40 -1.84 -0.81 18.49
C TRP A 40 -1.03 -1.42 17.33
N PRO A 41 -0.45 -0.66 16.38
CA PRO A 41 0.46 -1.21 15.38
C PRO A 41 1.56 -2.12 15.95
N ILE A 42 2.22 -1.72 17.05
CA ILE A 42 3.32 -2.51 17.65
C ILE A 42 2.80 -3.85 18.15
N ALA A 43 1.72 -3.84 18.94
CA ALA A 43 1.08 -5.07 19.43
C ALA A 43 0.62 -5.99 18.28
N GLU A 44 0.30 -5.45 17.10
CA GLU A 44 0.02 -6.25 15.91
C GLU A 44 1.25 -7.03 15.45
N TRP A 45 2.44 -6.40 15.42
CA TRP A 45 3.72 -7.07 15.12
C TRP A 45 4.05 -8.19 16.10
N LEU A 46 3.65 -8.05 17.36
CA LEU A 46 3.98 -8.99 18.43
C LEU A 46 3.05 -10.22 18.51
N ILE A 47 1.95 -10.28 17.73
CA ILE A 47 1.13 -11.50 17.65
C ILE A 47 2.01 -12.67 17.17
N ASN A 48 2.14 -13.70 18.00
CA ASN A 48 3.00 -14.88 17.80
C ASN A 48 2.22 -16.20 18.03
N TYR A 49 2.91 -17.34 18.08
CA TYR A 49 2.28 -18.66 18.23
C TYR A 49 2.40 -19.27 19.64
N GLU A 50 2.80 -18.51 20.66
CA GLU A 50 2.90 -19.01 22.04
C GLU A 50 1.50 -19.34 22.62
N GLY A 51 0.44 -18.75 22.06
CA GLY A 51 -0.95 -19.10 22.34
C GLY A 51 -1.53 -20.22 21.47
N GLY A 52 -0.68 -20.94 20.73
CA GLY A 52 -1.08 -21.88 19.68
C GLY A 52 -1.10 -21.23 18.30
N PHE A 53 -1.42 -22.03 17.28
CA PHE A 53 -1.53 -21.51 15.92
C PHE A 53 -2.70 -20.53 15.80
N VAL A 54 -2.39 -19.28 15.45
CA VAL A 54 -3.36 -18.19 15.24
C VAL A 54 -3.12 -17.52 13.90
N ARG A 55 -4.17 -17.01 13.25
CA ARG A 55 -4.00 -16.12 12.10
C ARG A 55 -3.12 -14.92 12.50
N ARG A 56 -2.25 -14.45 11.58
CA ARG A 56 -1.35 -13.29 11.74
C ARG A 56 -0.08 -13.49 12.60
N GLY A 57 0.13 -14.69 13.15
CA GLY A 57 1.21 -14.97 14.09
C GLY A 57 2.61 -15.14 13.49
N LEU A 58 2.73 -15.30 12.17
CA LEU A 58 4.00 -15.66 11.51
C LEU A 58 5.14 -14.69 11.83
N ILE A 59 4.89 -13.38 11.68
CA ILE A 59 5.93 -12.37 11.87
C ILE A 59 6.30 -12.22 13.35
N GLY A 60 5.32 -12.23 14.25
CA GLY A 60 5.62 -12.11 15.67
C GLY A 60 6.36 -13.33 16.20
N GLN A 61 6.11 -14.52 15.64
CA GLN A 61 6.91 -15.71 15.99
C GLN A 61 8.38 -15.54 15.58
N LEU A 62 8.65 -15.02 14.38
CA LEU A 62 10.02 -14.76 13.95
C LEU A 62 10.69 -13.73 14.87
N LEU A 63 10.00 -12.63 15.17
CA LEU A 63 10.51 -11.60 16.09
C LEU A 63 10.81 -12.16 17.48
N TYR A 64 9.90 -12.97 18.02
CA TYR A 64 10.04 -13.61 19.32
C TYR A 64 11.29 -14.52 19.36
N ILE A 65 11.46 -15.39 18.35
CA ILE A 65 12.65 -16.26 18.24
C ILE A 65 13.95 -15.45 18.18
N PHE A 66 14.00 -14.37 17.38
CA PHE A 66 15.20 -13.57 17.23
C PHE A 66 15.50 -12.65 18.42
N SER A 67 14.48 -12.27 19.20
CA SER A 67 14.66 -11.47 20.40
C SER A 67 15.23 -12.24 21.59
N ALA A 68 15.19 -13.58 21.56
CA ALA A 68 15.66 -14.43 22.66
C ALA A 68 15.11 -14.03 24.05
N GLY A 69 13.90 -13.45 24.11
CA GLY A 69 13.25 -13.01 25.35
C GLY A 69 13.54 -11.55 25.74
N GLU A 70 14.35 -10.82 24.97
CA GLU A 70 14.55 -9.38 25.13
C GLU A 70 13.38 -8.55 24.56
N SER A 71 13.39 -7.24 24.83
CA SER A 71 12.41 -6.30 24.28
C SER A 71 12.44 -6.29 22.75
N VAL A 72 11.26 -6.45 22.13
CA VAL A 72 11.11 -6.57 20.67
C VAL A 72 10.83 -5.21 20.01
N ILE A 73 10.48 -4.19 20.80
CA ILE A 73 9.92 -2.93 20.31
C ILE A 73 10.91 -2.16 19.43
N GLN A 74 12.19 -2.10 19.81
CA GLN A 74 13.22 -1.45 18.98
C GLN A 74 13.40 -2.17 17.64
N SER A 75 13.39 -3.51 17.64
CA SER A 75 13.46 -4.30 16.41
C SER A 75 12.28 -4.02 15.49
N VAL A 76 11.08 -3.85 16.04
CA VAL A 76 9.86 -3.49 15.28
C VAL A 76 10.01 -2.10 14.64
N ASN A 77 10.53 -1.11 15.36
CA ASN A 77 10.80 0.23 14.81
C ASN A 77 11.78 0.17 13.62
N ILE A 78 12.89 -0.57 13.78
CA ILE A 78 13.90 -0.71 12.73
C ILE A 78 13.33 -1.44 11.51
N ILE A 79 12.63 -2.56 11.73
CA ILE A 79 12.06 -3.36 10.64
C ILE A 79 11.01 -2.57 9.87
N THR A 80 10.10 -1.86 10.56
CA THR A 80 9.09 -1.04 9.88
C THR A 80 9.71 0.08 9.06
N LEU A 81 10.77 0.72 9.57
CA LEU A 81 11.54 1.72 8.82
C LEU A 81 12.21 1.14 7.58
N ILE A 82 12.87 -0.02 7.71
CA ILE A 82 13.52 -0.72 6.58
C ILE A 82 12.48 -1.08 5.52
N LEU A 83 11.33 -1.63 5.92
CA LEU A 83 10.24 -1.98 4.99
C LEU A 83 9.71 -0.74 4.27
N PHE A 84 9.62 0.40 4.96
CA PHE A 84 9.23 1.67 4.36
C PHE A 84 10.24 2.15 3.31
N TYR A 85 11.52 2.14 3.63
CA TYR A 85 12.56 2.54 2.67
C TYR A 85 12.62 1.62 1.45
N LEU A 86 12.48 0.31 1.66
CA LEU A 86 12.37 -0.65 0.56
C LEU A 86 11.14 -0.35 -0.31
N TYR A 87 10.02 0.02 0.30
CA TYR A 87 8.80 0.36 -0.44
C TYR A 87 9.00 1.61 -1.29
N VAL A 88 9.58 2.67 -0.74
CA VAL A 88 9.91 3.90 -1.49
C VAL A 88 10.83 3.57 -2.66
N ALA A 89 11.90 2.80 -2.43
CA ALA A 89 12.83 2.40 -3.47
C ALA A 89 12.16 1.58 -4.58
N ILE A 90 11.30 0.62 -4.22
CA ILE A 90 10.56 -0.22 -5.20
C ILE A 90 9.56 0.62 -5.98
N PHE A 91 8.78 1.48 -5.32
CA PHE A 91 7.80 2.34 -5.98
C PHE A 91 8.46 3.25 -7.02
N LEU A 92 9.54 3.93 -6.63
CA LEU A 92 10.32 4.78 -7.54
C LEU A 92 10.95 3.94 -8.66
N SER A 93 11.45 2.75 -8.35
CA SER A 93 11.96 1.82 -9.37
C SER A 93 10.89 1.43 -10.37
N VAL A 94 9.65 1.12 -9.94
CA VAL A 94 8.53 0.82 -10.84
C VAL A 94 8.23 2.01 -11.73
N TYR A 95 8.18 3.22 -11.16
CA TYR A 95 7.94 4.45 -11.92
C TYR A 95 9.05 4.70 -12.97
N PHE A 96 10.32 4.74 -12.57
CA PHE A 96 11.43 5.01 -13.50
C PHE A 96 11.59 3.90 -14.53
N TYR A 97 11.47 2.64 -14.09
CA TYR A 97 11.57 1.50 -14.98
C TYR A 97 10.36 1.41 -15.92
N SER A 98 9.22 2.05 -15.63
CA SER A 98 8.12 2.20 -16.60
C SER A 98 8.38 3.21 -17.73
N ARG A 99 9.48 3.98 -17.67
CA ARG A 99 9.82 5.08 -18.60
C ARG A 99 8.77 6.20 -18.66
N ILE A 100 7.88 6.32 -17.68
CA ILE A 100 7.03 7.50 -17.53
C ILE A 100 7.94 8.68 -17.14
N LYS A 101 8.04 9.69 -18.01
CA LYS A 101 8.82 10.92 -17.77
C LYS A 101 7.89 12.12 -17.66
N ASN A 102 6.88 12.02 -16.79
CA ASN A 102 5.86 13.05 -16.65
C ASN A 102 5.64 13.42 -15.18
N TRP A 103 6.04 14.63 -14.80
CA TRP A 103 5.90 15.14 -13.45
C TRP A 103 4.42 15.31 -13.01
N TYR A 104 3.50 15.53 -13.95
CA TYR A 104 2.06 15.54 -13.67
C TYR A 104 1.53 14.16 -13.27
N VAL A 105 2.29 13.09 -13.48
CA VAL A 105 2.00 11.74 -12.96
C VAL A 105 2.70 11.53 -11.62
N LEU A 106 4.00 11.83 -11.54
CA LEU A 106 4.79 11.55 -10.34
C LEU A 106 4.35 12.37 -9.13
N VAL A 107 4.11 13.68 -9.29
CA VAL A 107 3.75 14.55 -8.16
C VAL A 107 2.46 14.11 -7.48
N PRO A 108 1.33 13.90 -8.20
CA PRO A 108 0.12 13.42 -7.56
C PRO A 108 0.26 11.99 -7.03
N ALA A 109 1.07 11.13 -7.67
CA ALA A 109 1.31 9.77 -7.19
C ALA A 109 2.08 9.73 -5.86
N LEU A 110 2.98 10.69 -5.62
CA LEU A 110 3.71 10.82 -4.35
C LEU A 110 2.85 11.47 -3.25
N LEU A 111 2.00 12.41 -3.63
CA LEU A 111 1.22 13.25 -2.71
C LEU A 111 -0.19 12.73 -2.41
N ILE A 112 -0.77 11.86 -3.25
CA ILE A 112 -2.09 11.27 -3.00
C ILE A 112 -2.22 10.88 -1.52
N PRO A 113 -3.36 11.13 -0.85
CA PRO A 113 -3.47 10.75 0.55
C PRO A 113 -3.19 9.24 0.75
N GLY A 114 -2.29 8.93 1.66
CA GLY A 114 -1.70 7.61 1.84
C GLY A 114 -0.52 7.28 0.93
N GLY A 115 -0.11 8.17 0.04
CA GLY A 115 1.11 8.05 -0.78
C GLY A 115 2.39 8.25 0.05
N ILE A 116 3.55 8.07 -0.59
CA ILE A 116 4.87 8.06 0.08
C ILE A 116 5.08 9.27 1.00
N VAL A 117 4.75 10.48 0.54
CA VAL A 117 4.99 11.70 1.31
C VAL A 117 4.15 11.71 2.58
N GLN A 118 2.87 11.37 2.47
CA GLN A 118 2.00 11.32 3.63
C GLN A 118 2.34 10.16 4.57
N MET A 119 2.70 8.98 4.03
CA MET A 119 3.16 7.85 4.84
C MET A 119 4.34 8.25 5.73
N GLY A 120 5.37 8.88 5.15
CA GLY A 120 6.55 9.34 5.90
C GLY A 120 6.23 10.43 6.92
N LEU A 121 5.23 11.26 6.66
CA LEU A 121 4.88 12.36 7.55
C LEU A 121 3.98 11.99 8.73
N THR A 122 3.09 11.01 8.58
CA THR A 122 2.10 10.69 9.62
C THR A 122 2.40 9.40 10.37
N MET A 123 3.28 8.52 9.87
CA MET A 123 3.64 7.23 10.50
C MET A 123 2.50 6.23 10.73
N GLN A 124 1.25 6.60 10.42
CA GLN A 124 0.05 5.81 10.66
C GLN A 124 -0.03 4.56 9.75
N PHE A 125 0.61 4.65 8.57
CA PHE A 125 0.50 3.63 7.54
C PHE A 125 1.70 2.68 7.49
N PHE A 126 2.93 3.20 7.32
CA PHE A 126 4.08 2.33 7.03
C PHE A 126 4.51 1.47 8.21
N THR A 127 4.06 1.81 9.41
CA THR A 127 4.27 1.04 10.65
C THR A 127 3.42 -0.22 10.72
N ARG A 128 2.55 -0.47 9.75
CA ARG A 128 1.64 -1.62 9.70
C ARG A 128 2.16 -2.73 8.81
N LYS A 129 1.75 -3.98 9.10
CA LYS A 129 2.19 -5.18 8.37
C LYS A 129 1.81 -5.18 6.88
N GLU A 130 0.75 -4.48 6.50
CA GLU A 130 0.28 -4.43 5.10
C GLU A 130 1.29 -3.81 4.14
N ILE A 131 2.32 -3.11 4.63
CA ILE A 131 3.43 -2.66 3.77
C ILE A 131 4.12 -3.84 3.05
N ILE A 132 4.13 -5.03 3.66
CA ILE A 132 4.66 -6.25 3.05
C ILE A 132 3.89 -6.61 1.77
N PHE A 133 2.59 -6.31 1.73
CA PHE A 133 1.78 -6.55 0.53
C PHE A 133 2.18 -5.60 -0.61
N LEU A 134 2.48 -4.33 -0.29
CA LEU A 134 2.95 -3.35 -1.28
C LEU A 134 4.33 -3.71 -1.81
N LEU A 135 5.22 -4.20 -0.93
CA LEU A 135 6.54 -4.69 -1.31
C LEU A 135 6.43 -5.87 -2.27
N LEU A 136 5.66 -6.90 -1.91
CA LEU A 136 5.43 -8.05 -2.79
C LEU A 136 4.87 -7.59 -4.13
N PHE A 137 3.80 -6.80 -4.13
CA PHE A 137 3.16 -6.36 -5.36
C PHE A 137 4.08 -5.49 -6.23
N GLY A 138 4.86 -4.60 -5.62
CA GLY A 138 5.86 -3.78 -6.31
C GLY A 138 6.98 -4.60 -6.94
N VAL A 139 7.48 -5.64 -6.25
CA VAL A 139 8.46 -6.58 -6.83
C VAL A 139 7.84 -7.35 -8.01
N LEU A 140 6.60 -7.82 -7.91
CA LEU A 140 5.90 -8.48 -9.02
C LEU A 140 5.74 -7.54 -10.23
N CYS A 141 5.47 -6.24 -9.98
CA CYS A 141 5.44 -5.21 -11.02
C CYS A 141 6.81 -5.03 -11.70
N LEU A 142 7.91 -4.97 -10.93
CA LEU A 142 9.27 -4.88 -11.47
C LEU A 142 9.63 -6.10 -12.32
N ILE A 143 9.33 -7.31 -11.85
CA ILE A 143 9.54 -8.55 -12.63
C ILE A 143 8.73 -8.50 -13.93
N THR A 144 7.48 -8.04 -13.88
CA THR A 144 6.64 -7.86 -15.08
C THR A 144 7.24 -6.85 -16.06
N LEU A 145 7.81 -5.75 -15.58
CA LEU A 145 8.53 -4.80 -16.44
C LEU A 145 9.81 -5.42 -17.02
N ALA A 146 10.54 -6.25 -16.26
CA ALA A 146 11.71 -6.97 -16.73
C ALA A 146 11.34 -7.99 -17.82
N ILE A 147 10.26 -8.75 -17.64
CA ILE A 147 9.67 -9.68 -18.62
C ILE A 147 9.48 -9.01 -19.97
N LYS A 148 8.91 -7.79 -19.97
CA LYS A 148 8.61 -7.03 -21.19
C LYS A 148 9.87 -6.62 -21.98
N ARG A 149 11.01 -6.51 -21.31
CA ARG A 149 12.29 -6.09 -21.91
C ARG A 149 13.25 -7.24 -22.19
N SER A 150 12.83 -8.44 -21.83
CA SER A 150 13.69 -9.61 -21.88
C SER A 150 13.64 -10.28 -23.26
N SER A 151 14.76 -10.90 -23.65
CA SER A 151 14.77 -11.84 -24.77
C SER A 151 13.87 -13.05 -24.46
N ALA A 152 13.49 -13.82 -25.50
CA ALA A 152 12.56 -14.94 -25.37
C ALA A 152 12.95 -15.95 -24.27
N HIS A 153 14.25 -16.29 -24.14
CA HIS A 153 14.70 -17.21 -23.10
C HIS A 153 14.57 -16.60 -21.69
N LYS A 154 15.06 -15.36 -21.49
CA LYS A 154 14.98 -14.66 -20.20
C LYS A 154 13.52 -14.40 -19.78
N LYS A 155 12.63 -14.18 -20.74
CA LYS A 155 11.19 -14.01 -20.54
C LYS A 155 10.55 -15.21 -19.85
N THR A 156 10.91 -16.43 -20.24
CA THR A 156 10.44 -17.65 -19.56
C THR A 156 10.93 -17.72 -18.11
N ILE A 157 12.21 -17.43 -17.87
CA ILE A 157 12.78 -17.44 -16.51
C ILE A 157 12.05 -16.45 -15.60
N PHE A 158 11.90 -15.20 -16.06
CA PHE A 158 11.21 -14.18 -15.25
C PHE A 158 9.73 -14.45 -15.09
N ASN A 159 9.05 -15.04 -16.08
CA ASN A 159 7.67 -15.50 -15.91
C ASN A 159 7.57 -16.58 -14.83
N SER A 160 8.46 -17.58 -14.84
CA SER A 160 8.48 -18.60 -13.79
C SER A 160 8.75 -17.99 -12.41
N LEU A 161 9.68 -17.04 -12.32
CA LEU A 161 9.93 -16.30 -11.08
C LEU A 161 8.70 -15.51 -10.61
N LEU A 162 8.00 -14.85 -11.54
CA LEU A 162 6.78 -14.08 -11.23
C LEU A 162 5.71 -14.96 -10.59
N PHE A 163 5.40 -16.11 -11.20
CA PHE A 163 4.38 -17.03 -10.68
C PHE A 163 4.81 -17.68 -9.36
N LEU A 164 6.08 -18.10 -9.25
CA LEU A 164 6.61 -18.69 -8.03
C LEU A 164 6.56 -17.69 -6.86
N LEU A 165 7.02 -16.46 -7.09
CA LEU A 165 7.02 -15.41 -6.08
C LEU A 165 5.60 -14.99 -5.71
N ALA A 166 4.67 -14.94 -6.67
CA ALA A 166 3.26 -14.66 -6.37
C ALA A 166 2.66 -15.75 -5.47
N ILE A 167 2.92 -17.04 -5.73
CA ILE A 167 2.43 -18.14 -4.91
C ILE A 167 3.04 -18.09 -3.50
N ILE A 168 4.37 -18.11 -3.40
CA ILE A 168 5.05 -18.12 -2.09
C ILE A 168 4.72 -16.84 -1.32
N GLY A 169 4.85 -15.69 -1.97
CA GLY A 169 4.55 -14.39 -1.38
C GLY A 169 3.10 -14.25 -0.97
N GLY A 170 2.15 -14.76 -1.76
CA GLY A 170 0.73 -14.76 -1.42
C GLY A 170 0.41 -15.63 -0.19
N ILE A 171 1.03 -16.80 -0.07
CA ILE A 171 0.92 -17.66 1.12
C ILE A 171 1.44 -16.92 2.34
N ILE A 172 2.65 -16.37 2.26
CA ILE A 172 3.28 -15.61 3.36
C ILE A 172 2.41 -14.42 3.74
N CYS A 173 1.97 -13.60 2.78
CA CYS A 173 1.15 -12.43 3.04
C CYS A 173 -0.18 -12.79 3.71
N THR A 174 -0.80 -13.92 3.32
CA THR A 174 -2.04 -14.40 3.97
C THR A 174 -1.81 -14.79 5.42
N PHE A 175 -0.66 -15.40 5.75
CA PHE A 175 -0.29 -15.70 7.14
C PHE A 175 0.19 -14.47 7.93
N VAL A 176 0.73 -13.46 7.26
CA VAL A 176 1.07 -12.16 7.86
C VAL A 176 -0.21 -11.43 8.28
N HIS A 177 -1.16 -11.29 7.36
CA HIS A 177 -2.45 -10.66 7.60
C HIS A 177 -3.46 -11.04 6.49
N GLU A 178 -4.65 -11.50 6.89
CA GLU A 178 -5.66 -12.04 5.98
C GLU A 178 -6.25 -11.01 5.00
N GLY A 179 -6.14 -9.72 5.33
CA GLY A 179 -6.51 -8.60 4.46
C GLY A 179 -5.85 -8.64 3.07
N TYR A 180 -4.77 -9.42 2.90
CA TYR A 180 -4.15 -9.65 1.59
C TYR A 180 -5.17 -10.15 0.53
N VAL A 181 -6.13 -10.99 0.92
CA VAL A 181 -7.11 -11.62 0.01
C VAL A 181 -8.00 -10.60 -0.68
N PHE A 182 -8.36 -9.51 0.00
CA PHE A 182 -9.27 -8.51 -0.54
C PHE A 182 -8.54 -7.36 -1.25
N MET A 183 -7.23 -7.24 -0.99
CA MET A 183 -6.43 -6.12 -1.46
C MET A 183 -5.37 -6.55 -2.48
N GLY A 184 -4.32 -7.26 -2.05
CA GLY A 184 -3.20 -7.64 -2.92
C GLY A 184 -3.53 -8.77 -3.88
N TYR A 185 -4.26 -9.79 -3.41
CA TYR A 185 -4.64 -10.96 -4.21
C TYR A 185 -5.33 -10.65 -5.55
N PRO A 186 -6.41 -9.84 -5.61
CA PRO A 186 -7.12 -9.55 -6.86
C PRO A 186 -6.23 -8.82 -7.87
N LEU A 187 -5.39 -7.88 -7.42
CA LEU A 187 -4.47 -7.16 -8.30
C LEU A 187 -3.35 -8.06 -8.82
N THR A 188 -2.84 -8.97 -7.98
CA THR A 188 -1.88 -10.00 -8.41
C THR A 188 -2.51 -10.93 -9.45
N LEU A 189 -3.79 -11.32 -9.32
CA LEU A 189 -4.48 -12.10 -10.36
C LEU A 189 -4.52 -11.37 -11.71
N VAL A 190 -4.84 -10.07 -11.70
CA VAL A 190 -4.83 -9.25 -12.93
C VAL A 190 -3.43 -9.27 -13.55
N LEU A 191 -2.38 -9.07 -12.76
CA LEU A 191 -1.00 -9.07 -13.23
C LEU A 191 -0.59 -10.42 -13.81
N LEU A 192 -0.88 -11.53 -13.11
CA LEU A 192 -0.57 -12.89 -13.58
C LEU A 192 -1.34 -13.22 -14.86
N TRP A 193 -2.62 -12.87 -14.94
CA TRP A 193 -3.46 -13.10 -16.11
C TRP A 193 -2.93 -12.39 -17.36
N THR A 194 -2.46 -11.15 -17.22
CA THR A 194 -1.86 -10.42 -18.36
C THR A 194 -0.56 -11.03 -18.85
N ASN A 195 0.27 -11.60 -17.95
CA ASN A 195 1.51 -12.28 -18.35
C ASN A 195 1.24 -13.69 -18.92
N LEU A 196 0.24 -14.40 -18.38
CA LEU A 196 -0.21 -15.72 -18.86
C LEU A 196 -0.56 -15.69 -20.35
N LYS A 197 -1.38 -14.72 -20.77
CA LYS A 197 -1.81 -14.57 -22.18
C LYS A 197 -0.67 -14.38 -23.17
N ASN A 198 0.48 -13.89 -22.71
CA ASN A 198 1.62 -13.53 -23.53
C ASN A 198 2.79 -14.53 -23.42
N SER A 199 2.54 -15.71 -22.84
CA SER A 199 3.55 -16.72 -22.53
C SER A 199 3.54 -17.88 -23.54
N VAL A 200 4.73 -18.42 -23.86
CA VAL A 200 4.87 -19.59 -24.75
C VAL A 200 4.39 -20.86 -24.05
N PHE A 201 4.68 -21.01 -22.76
CA PHE A 201 4.29 -22.16 -21.94
C PHE A 201 2.92 -21.97 -21.25
N GLN A 202 1.91 -21.56 -22.03
CA GLN A 202 0.61 -21.16 -21.50
C GLN A 202 -0.06 -22.23 -20.61
N ARG A 203 0.07 -23.53 -20.94
CA ARG A 203 -0.53 -24.61 -20.13
C ARG A 203 0.05 -24.70 -18.72
N LEU A 204 1.39 -24.61 -18.60
CA LEU A 204 2.07 -24.64 -17.30
C LEU A 204 1.70 -23.42 -16.46
N TYR A 205 1.73 -22.23 -17.04
CA TYR A 205 1.37 -21.00 -16.32
C TYR A 205 -0.13 -20.93 -16.01
N CYS A 206 -0.99 -21.58 -16.80
CA CYS A 206 -2.41 -21.74 -16.48
C CYS A 206 -2.59 -22.60 -15.23
N PHE A 207 -1.82 -23.68 -15.09
CA PHE A 207 -1.78 -24.48 -13.87
C PHE A 207 -1.32 -23.65 -12.66
N TYR A 208 -0.23 -22.88 -12.77
CA TYR A 208 0.21 -22.01 -11.66
C TYR A 208 -0.77 -20.88 -11.35
N PHE A 209 -1.44 -20.33 -12.35
CA PHE A 209 -2.52 -19.36 -12.16
C PHE A 209 -3.68 -19.98 -11.38
N ALA A 210 -4.14 -21.17 -11.78
CA ALA A 210 -5.20 -21.89 -11.09
C ALA A 210 -4.78 -22.25 -9.66
N LEU A 211 -3.54 -22.71 -9.47
CA LEU A 211 -2.98 -22.99 -8.16
C LEU A 211 -3.04 -21.75 -7.26
N TYR A 212 -2.53 -20.60 -7.72
CA TYR A 212 -2.62 -19.34 -6.97
C TYR A 212 -4.08 -18.94 -6.68
N PHE A 213 -4.94 -19.05 -7.70
CA PHE A 213 -6.36 -18.67 -7.61
C PHE A 213 -7.09 -19.46 -6.51
N PHE A 214 -6.88 -20.77 -6.41
CA PHE A 214 -7.57 -21.61 -5.40
C PHE A 214 -6.83 -21.68 -4.06
N LEU A 215 -5.49 -21.69 -4.07
CA LEU A 215 -4.69 -21.89 -2.86
C LEU A 215 -4.83 -20.72 -1.87
N ILE A 216 -4.79 -19.48 -2.34
CA ILE A 216 -4.83 -18.31 -1.45
C ILE A 216 -6.18 -18.20 -0.70
N PRO A 217 -7.35 -18.30 -1.35
CA PRO A 217 -8.62 -18.38 -0.64
C PRO A 217 -8.73 -19.60 0.29
N ALA A 218 -8.19 -20.76 -0.10
CA ALA A 218 -8.20 -21.95 0.76
C ALA A 218 -7.39 -21.73 2.06
N ILE A 219 -6.21 -21.12 1.97
CA ILE A 219 -5.39 -20.77 3.14
C ILE A 219 -6.08 -19.71 3.99
N PHE A 220 -6.77 -18.75 3.37
CA PHE A 220 -7.55 -17.75 4.10
C PHE A 220 -8.71 -18.38 4.87
N ILE A 221 -9.45 -19.30 4.26
CA ILE A 221 -10.53 -20.04 4.94
C ILE A 221 -9.95 -20.83 6.11
N LEU A 222 -8.84 -21.55 5.89
CA LEU A 222 -8.15 -22.28 6.95
C LEU A 222 -7.72 -21.34 8.09
N SER A 223 -7.09 -20.21 7.77
CA SER A 223 -6.63 -19.21 8.74
C SER A 223 -7.81 -18.57 9.50
N SER A 224 -8.97 -18.45 8.85
CA SER A 224 -10.19 -17.91 9.48
C SER A 224 -10.77 -18.85 10.54
N VAL A 225 -10.57 -20.17 10.40
CA VAL A 225 -10.94 -21.15 11.43
C VAL A 225 -10.03 -21.00 12.66
N PHE A 226 -8.75 -20.74 12.46
CA PHE A 226 -7.77 -20.52 13.54
C PHE A 226 -7.65 -19.06 13.93
N HIS A 227 -8.78 -18.44 14.26
CA HIS A 227 -8.82 -17.02 14.58
C HIS A 227 -8.19 -16.62 15.93
N GLY A 228 -7.95 -17.60 16.80
CA GLY A 228 -7.52 -17.40 18.19
C GLY A 228 -8.68 -17.10 19.12
N ASP A 229 -8.51 -17.38 20.41
CA ASP A 229 -9.49 -17.06 21.45
C ASP A 229 -8.87 -16.17 22.54
N MET A 230 -9.64 -15.91 23.61
CA MET A 230 -9.15 -15.14 24.75
C MET A 230 -7.97 -15.82 25.46
N GLN A 231 -7.91 -17.16 25.46
CA GLN A 231 -6.82 -17.90 26.07
C GLN A 231 -5.54 -17.77 25.25
N SER A 232 -5.62 -17.90 23.92
CA SER A 232 -4.51 -17.64 23.00
C SER A 232 -3.99 -16.21 23.16
N ALA A 233 -4.89 -15.22 23.24
CA ALA A 233 -4.51 -13.82 23.45
C ALA A 233 -3.77 -13.61 24.78
N ASN A 234 -4.25 -14.23 25.86
CA ASN A 234 -3.59 -14.16 27.16
C ASN A 234 -2.22 -14.84 27.16
N ASN A 235 -2.10 -16.00 26.51
CA ASN A 235 -0.82 -16.72 26.40
C ASN A 235 0.21 -15.92 25.57
N ILE A 236 -0.21 -15.34 24.44
CA ILE A 236 0.64 -14.47 23.61
C ILE A 236 1.07 -13.24 24.38
N TRP A 237 0.17 -12.61 25.15
CA TRP A 237 0.54 -11.45 25.96
C TRP A 237 1.53 -11.80 27.06
N ASN A 238 1.32 -12.92 27.75
CA ASN A 238 2.19 -13.36 28.85
C ASN A 238 3.56 -13.84 28.38
N SER A 239 3.71 -14.21 27.10
CA SER A 239 5.03 -14.51 26.53
C SER A 239 5.85 -13.26 26.20
N LEU A 240 5.24 -12.07 26.17
CA LEU A 240 5.96 -10.81 25.96
C LEU A 240 6.75 -10.40 27.22
N ASN A 241 7.90 -9.77 26.99
CA ASN A 241 8.70 -9.18 28.07
C ASN A 241 7.85 -8.17 28.87
N LEU A 242 8.08 -8.08 30.18
CA LEU A 242 7.39 -7.12 31.04
C LEU A 242 7.65 -5.68 30.60
N SER A 243 8.86 -5.35 30.12
CA SER A 243 9.18 -4.03 29.57
C SER A 243 8.23 -3.64 28.45
N ASP A 244 7.98 -4.56 27.53
CA ASP A 244 7.14 -4.34 26.35
C ASP A 244 5.68 -4.18 26.76
N ARG A 245 5.21 -5.00 27.70
CA ARG A 245 3.84 -4.91 28.24
C ARG A 245 3.58 -3.60 28.97
N VAL A 246 4.53 -3.14 29.78
CA VAL A 246 4.44 -1.84 30.47
C VAL A 246 4.42 -0.70 29.46
N LEU A 247 5.22 -0.79 28.40
CA LEU A 247 5.23 0.25 27.38
C LEU A 247 3.94 0.27 26.55
N LEU A 248 3.40 -0.90 26.19
CA LEU A 248 2.17 -1.04 25.40
C LEU A 248 0.89 -0.70 26.18
N SER A 249 0.83 -1.06 27.46
CA SER A 249 -0.32 -0.86 28.34
C SER A 249 0.13 -0.44 29.75
N PRO A 250 0.55 0.82 29.95
CA PRO A 250 1.11 1.28 31.23
C PRO A 250 0.16 1.14 32.41
N ALA A 251 -1.15 1.35 32.17
CA ALA A 251 -2.18 1.28 33.20
C ALA A 251 -2.58 -0.15 33.58
N ALA A 252 -2.36 -1.12 32.69
CA ALA A 252 -2.76 -2.51 32.89
C ALA A 252 -1.82 -3.49 32.15
N PRO A 253 -0.54 -3.62 32.58
CA PRO A 253 0.45 -4.45 31.89
C PRO A 253 0.15 -5.96 31.98
N TYR A 254 -0.71 -6.37 32.92
CA TYR A 254 -1.14 -7.77 33.07
C TYR A 254 -2.43 -8.10 32.31
N SER A 255 -2.97 -7.14 31.55
CA SER A 255 -4.15 -7.34 30.70
C SER A 255 -3.77 -7.17 29.24
N PHE A 256 -4.11 -8.16 28.41
CA PHE A 256 -3.81 -8.12 27.00
C PHE A 256 -4.56 -6.97 26.30
N PHE A 257 -3.87 -6.27 25.40
CA PHE A 257 -4.35 -5.02 24.81
C PHE A 257 -4.41 -5.08 23.27
N GLY A 258 -5.23 -4.22 22.67
CA GLY A 258 -5.16 -3.87 21.26
C GLY A 258 -5.45 -5.03 20.31
N PRO A 259 -4.64 -5.23 19.25
CA PRO A 259 -4.78 -6.33 18.30
C PRO A 259 -4.74 -7.71 18.94
N ILE A 260 -3.93 -7.89 19.98
CA ILE A 260 -3.84 -9.17 20.70
C ILE A 260 -5.19 -9.45 21.37
N ALA A 261 -5.80 -8.44 22.01
CA ALA A 261 -7.15 -8.55 22.53
C ALA A 261 -8.21 -8.81 21.45
N SER A 262 -8.02 -8.22 20.26
CA SER A 262 -8.97 -8.33 19.15
C SER A 262 -9.12 -9.73 18.57
N MET A 263 -8.20 -10.66 18.87
CA MET A 263 -8.33 -12.06 18.46
C MET A 263 -9.56 -12.72 19.08
N GLY A 264 -9.92 -12.34 20.31
CA GLY A 264 -11.12 -12.81 21.00
C GLY A 264 -12.41 -12.09 20.61
N TRP A 265 -12.36 -11.13 19.69
CA TRP A 265 -13.54 -10.33 19.34
C TRP A 265 -14.55 -11.12 18.51
N GLY A 266 -15.78 -11.17 19.01
CA GLY A 266 -16.94 -11.63 18.24
C GLY A 266 -17.45 -10.58 17.26
N LEU A 267 -18.47 -10.97 16.49
CA LEU A 267 -19.13 -10.14 15.49
C LEU A 267 -19.74 -8.86 16.09
N GLN A 268 -20.23 -8.90 17.34
CA GLN A 268 -20.76 -7.72 18.03
C GLN A 268 -19.71 -6.61 18.18
N GLN A 269 -18.48 -6.95 18.58
CA GLN A 269 -17.41 -5.98 18.76
C GLN A 269 -17.01 -5.33 17.43
N HIS A 270 -17.05 -6.09 16.33
CA HIS A 270 -16.84 -5.55 14.98
C HIS A 270 -17.91 -4.53 14.61
N PHE A 271 -19.20 -4.83 14.88
CA PHE A 271 -20.27 -3.86 14.67
C PHE A 271 -20.15 -2.61 15.55
N LEU A 272 -19.67 -2.73 16.79
CA LEU A 272 -19.40 -1.58 17.65
C LEU A 272 -18.30 -0.68 17.07
N THR A 273 -17.25 -1.25 16.48
CA THR A 273 -16.22 -0.45 15.80
C THR A 273 -16.76 0.29 14.57
N LEU A 274 -17.63 -0.36 13.78
CA LEU A 274 -18.31 0.31 12.66
C LEU A 274 -19.26 1.40 13.14
N TYR A 275 -20.02 1.14 14.21
CA TYR A 275 -20.88 2.13 14.85
C TYR A 275 -20.08 3.35 15.31
N GLY A 276 -18.86 3.16 15.81
CA GLY A 276 -17.94 4.24 16.16
C GLY A 276 -17.70 5.24 15.02
N ILE A 277 -17.67 4.80 13.76
CA ILE A 277 -17.54 5.68 12.58
C ILE A 277 -18.76 6.60 12.43
N PHE A 278 -19.96 6.06 12.68
CA PHE A 278 -21.20 6.83 12.60
C PHE A 278 -21.36 7.75 13.81
N ALA A 279 -21.00 7.28 15.00
CA ALA A 279 -21.10 8.04 16.24
C ALA A 279 -20.13 9.24 16.31
N THR A 280 -19.03 9.19 15.57
CA THR A 280 -18.02 10.27 15.51
C THR A 280 -18.21 11.22 14.33
N ASP A 281 -19.29 11.06 13.55
CA ASP A 281 -19.54 11.77 12.28
C ASP A 281 -18.46 11.56 11.19
N ALA A 282 -17.52 10.63 11.40
CA ALA A 282 -16.47 10.31 10.45
C ALA A 282 -17.03 9.78 9.12
N TYR A 283 -18.25 9.25 9.12
CA TYR A 283 -18.98 8.84 7.90
C TYR A 283 -19.14 9.95 6.86
N LEU A 284 -19.16 11.24 7.26
CA LEU A 284 -19.24 12.36 6.32
C LEU A 284 -17.92 12.60 5.58
N TYR A 285 -16.80 12.28 6.22
CA TYR A 285 -15.47 12.46 5.67
C TYR A 285 -15.13 11.38 4.64
N TRP A 286 -15.55 10.15 4.87
CA TRP A 286 -15.21 9.00 4.04
C TRP A 286 -15.58 9.17 2.56
N PRO A 287 -16.80 9.61 2.16
CA PRO A 287 -17.13 9.85 0.76
C PRO A 287 -16.21 10.88 0.09
N ILE A 288 -15.84 11.96 0.80
CA ILE A 288 -14.94 13.00 0.29
C ILE A 288 -13.55 12.43 0.09
N PHE A 289 -13.04 11.69 1.08
CA PHE A 289 -11.72 11.05 1.02
C PHE A 289 -11.64 10.01 -0.10
N ILE A 290 -12.66 9.16 -0.22
CA ILE A 290 -12.77 8.15 -1.27
C ILE A 290 -12.82 8.81 -2.65
N LEU A 291 -13.72 9.77 -2.83
CA LEU A 291 -13.89 10.48 -4.10
C LEU A 291 -12.61 11.23 -4.50
N GLY A 292 -12.00 11.98 -3.57
CA GLY A 292 -10.80 12.75 -3.84
C GLY A 292 -9.62 11.88 -4.25
N ASN A 293 -9.38 10.76 -3.56
CA ASN A 293 -8.36 9.79 -3.95
C ASN A 293 -8.61 9.20 -5.34
N TYR A 294 -9.86 8.83 -5.65
CA TYR A 294 -10.19 8.33 -6.99
C TYR A 294 -10.09 9.39 -8.09
N LEU A 295 -10.37 10.65 -7.79
CA LEU A 295 -10.16 11.75 -8.74
C LEU A 295 -8.67 11.97 -9.02
N VAL A 296 -7.80 11.88 -8.01
CA VAL A 296 -6.33 11.91 -8.20
C VAL A 296 -5.88 10.74 -9.08
N MET A 297 -6.34 9.53 -8.77
CA MET A 297 -6.04 8.32 -9.56
C MET A 297 -6.52 8.45 -11.01
N PHE A 298 -7.73 8.94 -11.21
CA PHE A 298 -8.31 9.16 -12.52
C PHE A 298 -7.52 10.19 -13.32
N PHE A 299 -7.12 11.30 -12.69
CA PHE A 299 -6.25 12.31 -13.31
C PHE A 299 -4.91 11.71 -13.76
N VAL A 300 -4.21 11.02 -12.86
CA VAL A 300 -2.94 10.34 -13.17
C VAL A 300 -3.12 9.41 -14.37
N PHE A 301 -4.19 8.63 -14.36
CA PHE A 301 -4.50 7.72 -15.45
C PHE A 301 -4.77 8.45 -16.77
N CYS A 302 -5.60 9.49 -16.78
CA CYS A 302 -5.86 10.28 -17.97
C CYS A 302 -4.56 10.84 -18.58
N VAL A 303 -3.63 11.29 -17.74
CA VAL A 303 -2.31 11.75 -18.18
C VAL A 303 -1.51 10.59 -18.80
N ILE A 304 -1.48 9.42 -18.16
CA ILE A 304 -0.79 8.23 -18.69
C ILE A 304 -1.37 7.80 -20.05
N VAL A 305 -2.69 7.69 -20.18
CA VAL A 305 -3.37 7.31 -21.44
C VAL A 305 -3.06 8.29 -22.55
N ARG A 306 -3.17 9.59 -22.25
CA ARG A 306 -2.88 10.64 -23.24
C ARG A 306 -1.45 10.52 -23.79
N THR A 307 -0.51 10.09 -22.95
CA THR A 307 0.89 9.90 -23.37
C THR A 307 1.16 8.56 -24.08
N THR A 308 0.32 7.55 -23.89
CA THR A 308 0.57 6.17 -24.39
C THR A 308 -0.37 5.73 -25.53
N HIS A 309 -1.32 6.59 -25.92
CA HIS A 309 -2.19 6.50 -27.11
C HIS A 309 -3.04 5.22 -27.32
N HIS A 310 -3.01 4.23 -26.44
CA HIS A 310 -3.81 3.00 -26.59
C HIS A 310 -4.37 2.42 -25.27
N HIS A 311 -5.57 1.81 -25.37
CA HIS A 311 -6.26 0.94 -24.40
C HIS A 311 -6.78 1.55 -23.07
N ALA A 312 -7.31 2.78 -23.11
CA ALA A 312 -7.97 3.40 -21.95
C ALA A 312 -9.07 2.52 -21.31
N SER A 313 -9.84 1.79 -22.13
CA SER A 313 -10.97 0.96 -21.68
C SER A 313 -10.56 -0.32 -20.94
N ILE A 314 -9.37 -0.87 -21.21
CA ILE A 314 -8.87 -2.05 -20.51
C ILE A 314 -8.41 -1.64 -19.11
N PHE A 315 -7.69 -0.54 -19.01
CA PHE A 315 -7.20 -0.04 -17.74
C PHE A 315 -8.35 0.35 -16.79
N ASN A 316 -9.36 1.06 -17.28
CA ASN A 316 -10.54 1.42 -16.47
C ASN A 316 -11.22 0.18 -15.87
N ARG A 317 -11.25 -0.94 -16.59
CA ARG A 317 -11.82 -2.20 -16.08
C ARG A 317 -10.98 -2.80 -14.95
N TYR A 318 -9.65 -2.76 -15.05
CA TYR A 318 -8.77 -3.24 -13.98
C TYR A 318 -8.80 -2.35 -12.73
N MET A 319 -8.90 -1.03 -12.92
CA MET A 319 -9.13 -0.09 -11.83
C MET A 319 -10.43 -0.42 -11.10
N LEU A 320 -11.54 -0.50 -11.85
CA LEU A 320 -12.84 -0.80 -11.27
C LEU A 320 -12.83 -2.14 -10.53
N PHE A 321 -12.17 -3.16 -11.08
CA PHE A 321 -12.02 -4.44 -10.41
C PHE A 321 -11.27 -4.32 -9.07
N GLY A 322 -10.15 -3.59 -9.03
CA GLY A 322 -9.40 -3.36 -7.79
C GLY A 322 -10.18 -2.57 -6.74
N VAL A 323 -11.01 -1.61 -7.17
CA VAL A 323 -11.92 -0.85 -6.28
C VAL A 323 -13.00 -1.74 -5.70
N ILE A 324 -13.66 -2.54 -6.55
CA ILE A 324 -14.73 -3.44 -6.13
C ILE A 324 -14.18 -4.49 -5.16
N SER A 325 -12.97 -5.01 -5.40
CA SER A 325 -12.38 -6.00 -4.51
C SER A 325 -12.05 -5.45 -3.13
N SER A 326 -11.55 -4.20 -3.04
CA SER A 326 -11.28 -3.58 -1.73
C SER A 326 -12.54 -3.10 -1.02
N PHE A 327 -13.64 -2.90 -1.75
CA PHE A 327 -14.93 -2.45 -1.18
C PHE A 327 -15.47 -3.39 -0.09
N LEU A 328 -15.27 -4.71 -0.25
CA LEU A 328 -15.73 -5.70 0.73
C LEU A 328 -15.12 -5.48 2.12
N MET A 329 -13.88 -4.99 2.19
CA MET A 329 -13.24 -4.76 3.48
C MET A 329 -13.87 -3.63 4.28
N TYR A 330 -14.44 -2.61 3.61
CA TYR A 330 -15.07 -1.47 4.30
C TYR A 330 -16.29 -1.88 5.14
N PHE A 331 -16.84 -3.08 4.94
CA PHE A 331 -17.90 -3.63 5.79
C PHE A 331 -17.40 -4.47 6.97
N ILE A 332 -16.09 -4.76 7.04
CA ILE A 332 -15.54 -5.71 8.02
C ILE A 332 -14.89 -4.98 9.20
N ALA A 333 -14.19 -3.87 8.96
CA ALA A 333 -13.62 -3.05 10.04
C ALA A 333 -13.58 -1.57 9.67
N ALA A 334 -13.17 -0.74 10.62
CA ALA A 334 -13.29 0.71 10.55
C ALA A 334 -12.04 1.46 10.01
N ASP A 335 -10.99 0.74 9.64
CA ASP A 335 -9.70 1.33 9.24
C ASP A 335 -9.60 1.54 7.71
N TRP A 336 -10.58 2.25 7.15
CA TRP A 336 -10.73 2.34 5.69
C TRP A 336 -9.63 3.17 5.02
N GLY A 337 -9.03 4.10 5.75
CA GLY A 337 -8.06 5.06 5.22
C GLY A 337 -6.81 4.32 4.77
N ARG A 338 -6.26 3.51 5.67
CA ARG A 338 -5.15 2.61 5.37
C ARG A 338 -5.45 1.72 4.17
N TRP A 339 -6.61 1.08 4.13
CA TRP A 339 -6.92 0.17 3.02
C TRP A 339 -7.09 0.90 1.68
N LEU A 340 -7.68 2.09 1.68
CA LEU A 340 -7.74 2.93 0.49
C LEU A 340 -6.33 3.34 0.02
N SER A 341 -5.47 3.75 0.95
CA SER A 341 -4.06 4.04 0.65
C SER A 341 -3.37 2.85 -0.02
N PHE A 342 -3.52 1.65 0.55
CA PHE A 342 -2.98 0.43 -0.04
C PHE A 342 -3.49 0.22 -1.49
N SER A 343 -4.81 0.31 -1.68
CA SER A 343 -5.43 0.12 -2.99
C SER A 343 -4.96 1.16 -4.00
N CYS A 344 -4.90 2.43 -3.63
CA CYS A 344 -4.41 3.51 -4.48
C CYS A 344 -2.96 3.29 -4.90
N ASN A 345 -2.06 3.00 -3.95
CA ASN A 345 -0.65 2.76 -4.23
C ASN A 345 -0.42 1.52 -5.10
N SER A 346 -1.16 0.43 -4.86
CA SER A 346 -1.10 -0.78 -5.69
C SER A 346 -1.61 -0.50 -7.11
N LEU A 347 -2.73 0.21 -7.25
CA LEU A 347 -3.26 0.59 -8.55
C LEU A 347 -2.33 1.54 -9.32
N LEU A 348 -1.62 2.45 -8.65
CA LEU A 348 -0.58 3.29 -9.26
C LEU A 348 0.56 2.45 -9.83
N MET A 349 1.10 1.51 -9.04
CA MET A 349 2.17 0.61 -9.50
C MET A 349 1.72 -0.25 -10.68
N LEU A 350 0.47 -0.72 -10.67
CA LEU A 350 -0.12 -1.45 -11.79
C LEU A 350 -0.24 -0.56 -13.04
N ALA A 351 -0.66 0.70 -12.86
CA ALA A 351 -0.74 1.69 -13.94
C ALA A 351 0.61 1.96 -14.59
N PHE A 352 1.65 2.17 -13.78
CA PHE A 352 3.00 2.35 -14.30
C PHE A 352 3.47 1.11 -15.06
N THR A 353 3.17 -0.08 -14.52
CA THR A 353 3.53 -1.35 -15.17
C THR A 353 2.88 -1.49 -16.54
N PHE A 354 1.60 -1.18 -16.68
CA PHE A 354 0.87 -1.27 -17.96
C PHE A 354 1.19 -0.13 -18.93
N ALA A 355 1.54 1.06 -18.44
CA ALA A 355 1.97 2.17 -19.31
C ALA A 355 3.20 1.78 -20.16
N SER A 356 4.14 1.03 -19.60
CA SER A 356 5.33 0.56 -20.33
C SER A 356 5.03 -0.46 -21.43
N GLN A 357 3.84 -1.07 -21.45
CA GLN A 357 3.48 -2.15 -22.37
C GLN A 357 3.26 -1.66 -23.81
N ASN A 358 3.11 -0.34 -23.99
CA ASN A 358 2.56 0.25 -25.22
C ASN A 358 3.54 1.18 -25.96
N GLN A 359 4.85 1.15 -25.67
CA GLN A 359 5.85 1.88 -26.47
C GLN A 359 6.64 0.91 -27.38
N PRO A 360 6.37 0.86 -28.69
CA PRO A 360 7.27 0.21 -29.63
C PRO A 360 8.56 1.04 -29.74
N GLU A 361 9.72 0.42 -29.53
CA GLU A 361 11.03 1.07 -29.68
C GLU A 361 11.28 1.57 -31.12
N SER A 362 10.56 1.05 -32.12
CA SER A 362 10.68 1.46 -33.53
C SER A 362 9.83 2.69 -33.91
N SER A 363 8.94 3.19 -33.04
CA SER A 363 8.01 4.27 -33.39
C SER A 363 8.45 5.66 -32.91
N GLN A 364 9.46 5.75 -32.03
CA GLN A 364 9.98 7.05 -31.56
C GLN A 364 10.70 7.84 -32.66
N SER A 365 11.20 7.19 -33.72
CA SER A 365 11.82 7.89 -34.86
C SER A 365 10.81 8.42 -35.89
N LYS A 366 9.56 7.94 -35.90
CA LYS A 366 8.52 8.39 -36.86
C LYS A 366 7.47 9.32 -36.26
N LEU A 367 7.26 9.30 -34.94
CA LEU A 367 6.21 10.09 -34.27
C LEU A 367 6.49 11.60 -34.15
N VAL A 368 7.69 12.07 -34.50
CA VAL A 368 8.02 13.51 -34.49
C VAL A 368 7.53 14.22 -35.77
N GLN A 369 7.16 13.50 -36.84
CA GLN A 369 6.91 14.15 -38.14
C GLN A 369 5.48 14.15 -38.70
N GLU A 370 4.52 13.33 -38.24
CA GLU A 370 3.29 13.14 -39.05
C GLU A 370 1.92 13.41 -38.42
N HIS A 371 1.79 13.82 -37.15
CA HIS A 371 0.46 14.09 -36.59
C HIS A 371 0.25 15.57 -36.25
N GLY A 372 -0.17 16.31 -37.28
CA GLY A 372 -0.92 17.55 -37.11
C GLY A 372 -2.18 17.35 -36.24
N PRO A 373 -2.66 18.40 -35.57
CA PRO A 373 -3.67 18.28 -34.53
C PRO A 373 -5.02 17.86 -35.10
N SER A 374 -5.39 16.59 -34.94
CA SER A 374 -6.77 16.16 -35.13
C SER A 374 -7.62 16.73 -33.98
N ASN A 375 -8.57 17.59 -34.34
CA ASN A 375 -9.55 18.27 -33.49
C ASN A 375 -10.50 17.30 -32.76
N LYS A 376 -10.02 16.60 -31.72
CA LYS A 376 -10.91 15.97 -30.73
C LYS A 376 -10.50 16.40 -29.33
N THR A 377 -11.27 17.36 -28.82
CA THR A 377 -11.29 17.86 -27.44
C THR A 377 -9.94 18.33 -26.91
N GLN A 378 -9.49 19.49 -27.38
CA GLN A 378 -8.42 20.24 -26.70
C GLN A 378 -8.99 20.76 -25.38
N PHE A 379 -8.93 19.92 -24.34
CA PHE A 379 -9.13 20.38 -22.97
C PHE A 379 -8.19 21.55 -22.75
N SER A 380 -8.73 22.75 -22.48
CA SER A 380 -7.91 23.96 -22.39
C SER A 380 -6.78 23.69 -21.39
N GLU A 381 -5.55 24.01 -21.78
CA GLU A 381 -4.35 23.84 -20.93
C GLU A 381 -4.56 24.51 -19.56
N LYS A 382 -5.34 25.59 -19.52
CA LYS A 382 -5.76 26.28 -18.30
C LYS A 382 -6.59 25.40 -17.37
N TYR A 383 -7.61 24.69 -17.88
CA TYR A 383 -8.43 23.79 -17.07
C TYR A 383 -7.63 22.59 -16.57
N PHE A 384 -6.72 22.06 -17.40
CA PHE A 384 -5.83 20.98 -16.97
C PHE A 384 -4.95 21.40 -15.78
N LEU A 385 -4.32 22.58 -15.86
CA LEU A 385 -3.48 23.11 -14.78
C LEU A 385 -4.29 23.42 -13.52
N ALA A 386 -5.50 23.96 -13.67
CA ALA A 386 -6.40 24.24 -12.54
C ALA A 386 -6.82 22.95 -11.82
N ILE A 387 -7.18 21.89 -12.56
CA ILE A 387 -7.51 20.58 -11.96
C ILE A 387 -6.28 20.00 -11.28
N PHE A 388 -5.11 20.05 -11.91
CA PHE A 388 -3.86 19.58 -11.29
C PHE A 388 -3.58 20.31 -9.97
N ALA A 389 -3.67 21.64 -9.95
CA ALA A 389 -3.44 22.44 -8.75
C ALA A 389 -4.47 22.14 -7.65
N LEU A 390 -5.75 21.96 -8.00
CA LEU A 390 -6.80 21.57 -7.06
C LEU A 390 -6.52 20.19 -6.43
N LEU A 391 -6.09 19.23 -7.25
CA LEU A 391 -5.78 17.87 -6.77
C LEU A 391 -4.52 17.84 -5.89
N VAL A 392 -3.50 18.64 -6.24
CA VAL A 392 -2.31 18.81 -5.38
C VAL A 392 -2.71 19.48 -4.06
N ALA A 393 -3.56 20.51 -4.09
CA ALA A 393 -4.07 21.14 -2.88
C ALA A 393 -4.88 20.15 -2.02
N TYR A 394 -5.75 19.35 -2.63
CA TYR A 394 -6.46 18.26 -1.95
C TYR A 394 -5.47 17.31 -1.26
N SER A 395 -4.48 16.80 -1.99
CA SER A 395 -3.46 15.89 -1.47
C SER A 395 -2.63 16.48 -0.33
N LEU A 396 -2.38 17.79 -0.35
CA LEU A 396 -1.65 18.50 0.70
C LEU A 396 -2.51 18.91 1.91
N VAL A 397 -3.83 18.80 1.82
CA VAL A 397 -4.74 19.21 2.91
C VAL A 397 -5.36 17.99 3.59
N PHE A 398 -5.77 16.99 2.81
CA PHE A 398 -6.51 15.84 3.31
C PHE A 398 -5.55 14.78 3.86
N ARG A 399 -5.74 14.47 5.14
CA ARG A 399 -5.00 13.40 5.82
C ARG A 399 -5.65 12.06 5.61
N LEU A 400 -4.83 11.01 5.71
CA LEU A 400 -5.31 9.66 5.89
C LEU A 400 -6.20 9.63 7.15
N PRO A 401 -7.49 9.34 7.02
CA PRO A 401 -8.34 9.18 8.19
C PRO A 401 -7.95 7.92 8.93
N GLU A 402 -7.66 8.05 10.23
CA GLU A 402 -7.68 6.92 11.15
C GLU A 402 -9.14 6.61 11.53
N CYS A 403 -9.40 5.42 12.07
CA CYS A 403 -10.71 5.19 12.66
C CYS A 403 -10.99 6.27 13.69
N CYS A 404 -12.24 6.72 13.69
CA CYS A 404 -12.80 7.37 14.86
C CYS A 404 -12.19 8.76 15.14
N LEU A 405 -11.62 9.41 14.12
CA LEU A 405 -11.15 10.80 14.20
C LEU A 405 -12.28 11.73 14.66
N SER A 406 -12.00 12.57 15.65
CA SER A 406 -12.90 13.65 16.00
C SER A 406 -12.87 14.73 14.92
N SER A 407 -14.00 15.39 14.67
CA SER A 407 -14.13 16.43 13.63
C SER A 407 -13.10 17.57 13.75
N THR A 408 -12.53 17.77 14.94
CA THR A 408 -11.53 18.80 15.22
C THR A 408 -10.12 18.49 14.70
N GLU A 409 -9.82 17.22 14.38
CA GLU A 409 -8.49 16.79 13.92
C GLU A 409 -8.37 16.73 12.38
N LEU A 410 -9.50 16.87 11.68
CA LEU A 410 -9.65 16.70 10.22
C LEU A 410 -8.81 17.68 9.38
N PHE A 411 -8.69 18.95 9.81
CA PHE A 411 -8.05 20.02 9.03
C PHE A 411 -6.75 20.52 9.65
N THR A 412 -5.95 19.63 10.26
CA THR A 412 -4.66 20.06 10.81
C THR A 412 -3.63 20.30 9.69
N PRO A 413 -3.14 21.54 9.50
CA PRO A 413 -2.13 21.82 8.47
C PRO A 413 -0.85 21.02 8.73
N TYR A 414 -0.10 20.65 7.67
CA TYR A 414 1.20 19.98 7.79
C TYR A 414 2.21 20.75 8.69
N LEU A 415 2.07 22.07 8.79
CA LEU A 415 2.88 22.91 9.70
C LEU A 415 2.72 22.54 11.19
N LYS A 416 1.55 22.06 11.61
CA LYS A 416 1.30 21.62 12.99
C LYS A 416 1.90 20.24 13.28
N LEU A 417 2.17 19.44 12.24
CA LEU A 417 2.84 18.13 12.35
C LEU A 417 4.33 18.30 12.60
N ILE A 418 5.00 19.20 11.87
CA ILE A 418 6.43 19.47 12.05
C ILE A 418 6.72 19.93 13.48
N SER A 419 5.81 20.70 14.09
CA SER A 419 5.93 21.13 15.50
C SER A 419 5.57 20.07 16.53
N LEU A 420 5.00 18.93 16.14
CA LEU A 420 4.68 17.79 17.02
C LEU A 420 5.66 16.63 16.84
N SER A 421 6.36 16.57 15.71
CA SER A 421 7.37 15.56 15.38
C SER A 421 8.82 16.00 15.67
N LEU A 422 9.02 17.29 15.96
CA LEU A 422 10.22 17.86 16.56
C LEU A 422 9.93 18.12 18.03
#